data_AF-A0A954UFF6-F1
#
_entry.id   AF-A0A954UFF6-F1
#
_cell.length_a   1.000
_cell.length_b   1.000
_cell.length_c   1.000
_cell.angle_alpha   90.00
_cell.angle_beta   90.00
_cell.angle_gamma   90.00
#
_symmetry.space_group_name_H-M   'P 1'
#
loop_
_entity.id
_entity.type
_entity.pdbx_description
1 polymer ?
#
loop_
_entity_poly.entity_id
_entity_poly.type
_entity_poly.pdbx_seq_one_letter_code
_entity_poly.pdbx_strand_id
1 'polypeptide(L)'
;MQTVLYYVMAPIRALFYAPSRMLSAPRRLMGLALPARVGILAAIFLLLLTITAYVGFFLSNDRTHWYEWTRPGRVLGILTLVALTPVVLYHTLRLWLEGDASRFPEIDRAWQEGIATLESHGIDVREYPLFLILGPSDERMCDRLMGATGYECTVNGEPRGARPLRFYADERGVYLFCAGLGCLG
;
A
#
# COMPACT_ATOMS: atom_id res chain seq x y z
N MET A 1 28.91 -45.58 14.16
CA MET A 1 28.76 -45.16 12.75
C MET A 1 27.71 -44.06 12.55
N GLN A 2 26.67 -43.95 13.37
CA GLN A 2 25.62 -42.93 13.21
C GLN A 2 26.05 -41.49 13.56
N THR A 3 27.04 -41.30 14.45
CA THR A 3 27.49 -39.98 14.92
C THR A 3 28.26 -39.20 13.86
N VAL A 4 28.99 -39.89 12.98
CA VAL A 4 29.81 -39.26 11.93
C VAL A 4 28.92 -38.72 10.80
N LEU A 5 27.86 -39.46 10.45
CA LEU A 5 26.89 -39.05 9.43
C LEU A 5 26.16 -37.75 9.83
N TYR A 6 25.89 -37.57 11.13
CA TYR A 6 25.24 -36.37 11.67
C TYR A 6 26.12 -35.12 11.52
N TYR A 7 27.42 -35.22 11.80
CA TYR A 7 28.35 -34.11 11.68
C TYR A 7 28.63 -33.71 10.22
N VAL A 8 28.67 -34.69 9.31
CA VAL A 8 28.90 -34.44 7.88
C VAL A 8 27.68 -33.77 7.20
N MET A 9 26.46 -34.08 7.66
CA MET A 9 25.24 -33.46 7.12
C MET A 9 24.86 -32.12 7.77
N ALA A 10 25.48 -31.74 8.89
CA ALA A 10 25.21 -30.48 9.58
C ALA A 10 25.41 -29.21 8.72
N PRO A 11 26.51 -29.03 7.95
CA PRO A 11 26.70 -27.83 7.13
C PRO A 11 25.74 -27.78 5.94
N ILE A 12 25.41 -28.92 5.33
CA ILE A 12 24.45 -29.00 4.21
C ILE A 12 23.04 -28.62 4.69
N ARG A 13 22.66 -29.06 5.90
CA ARG A 13 21.37 -28.74 6.50
C ARG A 13 21.28 -27.27 6.91
N ALA A 14 22.38 -26.66 7.38
CA ALA A 14 22.45 -25.23 7.66
C ALA A 14 22.31 -24.38 6.38
N LEU A 15 22.91 -24.81 5.26
CA LEU A 15 22.83 -24.13 3.96
C LEU A 15 21.40 -24.17 3.38
N PHE A 16 20.68 -25.28 3.55
CA PHE A 16 19.30 -25.43 3.05
C PHE A 16 18.20 -24.82 3.94
N TYR A 17 18.47 -24.57 5.24
CA TYR A 17 17.51 -23.90 6.14
C TYR A 17 17.71 -22.37 6.27
N ALA A 18 18.82 -21.83 5.78
CA ALA A 18 19.06 -20.39 5.71
C ALA A 18 18.08 -19.60 4.81
N PRO A 19 17.54 -20.12 3.68
CA PRO A 19 16.69 -19.30 2.79
C PRO A 19 15.32 -18.99 3.40
N SER A 20 14.80 -19.85 4.29
CA SER A 20 13.42 -19.74 4.79
C SER A 20 13.25 -18.69 5.90
N ARG A 21 14.32 -18.32 6.61
CA ARG A 21 14.30 -17.21 7.59
C ARG A 21 14.59 -15.85 6.99
N MET A 22 15.23 -15.77 5.83
CA MET A 22 15.30 -14.53 5.05
C MET A 22 14.01 -14.29 4.25
N LEU A 23 13.30 -15.36 3.86
CA LEU A 23 12.00 -15.29 3.18
C LEU A 23 10.79 -15.11 4.12
N SER A 24 10.99 -14.86 5.42
CA SER A 24 9.91 -14.47 6.36
C SER A 24 9.73 -12.95 6.49
N ALA A 25 10.45 -12.16 5.66
CA ALA A 25 10.20 -10.74 5.45
C ALA A 25 8.95 -10.34 4.60
N PRO A 26 8.14 -11.22 3.96
CA PRO A 26 7.10 -10.74 3.04
C PRO A 26 5.87 -10.20 3.78
N ARG A 27 5.65 -10.55 5.05
CA ARG A 27 4.48 -10.03 5.80
C ARG A 27 4.59 -8.56 6.19
N ARG A 28 5.79 -8.04 6.47
CA ARG A 28 5.98 -6.60 6.69
C ARG A 28 6.01 -5.79 5.39
N LEU A 29 6.48 -6.39 4.29
CA LEU A 29 6.43 -5.80 2.95
C LEU A 29 5.01 -5.80 2.35
N MET A 30 4.13 -6.72 2.78
CA MET A 30 2.75 -6.81 2.30
C MET A 30 1.87 -5.61 2.69
N GLY A 31 2.21 -4.87 3.77
CA GLY A 31 1.56 -3.62 4.14
C GLY A 31 2.21 -2.36 3.55
N LEU A 32 3.38 -2.50 2.91
CA LEU A 32 4.09 -1.40 2.26
C LEU A 32 3.51 -1.16 0.86
N ALA A 33 3.33 0.12 0.53
CA ALA A 33 2.83 0.58 -0.75
C ALA A 33 3.63 -0.06 -1.91
N LEU A 34 2.95 -0.44 -2.99
CA LEU A 34 3.56 -0.94 -4.24
C LEU A 34 4.85 -0.21 -4.67
N PRO A 35 4.94 1.14 -4.61
CA PRO A 35 6.14 1.86 -5.03
C PRO A 35 7.34 1.61 -4.10
N ALA A 36 7.10 1.41 -2.79
CA ALA A 36 8.15 1.10 -1.83
C ALA A 36 8.77 -0.28 -2.11
N ARG A 37 7.98 -1.26 -2.56
CA ARG A 37 8.48 -2.60 -2.91
C ARG A 37 9.42 -2.55 -4.11
N VAL A 38 9.04 -1.80 -5.14
CA VAL A 38 9.85 -1.64 -6.36
C VAL A 38 11.15 -0.91 -6.05
N GLY A 39 11.10 0.15 -5.24
CA GLY A 39 12.31 0.87 -4.79
C GLY A 39 13.28 -0.02 -4.01
N ILE A 40 12.77 -0.85 -3.09
CA ILE A 40 13.59 -1.79 -2.30
C ILE A 40 14.21 -2.87 -3.20
N LEU A 41 13.45 -3.44 -4.13
CA LEU A 41 13.96 -4.45 -5.07
C LEU A 41 15.06 -3.86 -5.96
N ALA A 42 14.86 -2.64 -6.48
CA ALA A 42 15.86 -1.95 -7.27
C ALA A 42 17.14 -1.67 -6.46
N ALA A 43 17.02 -1.24 -5.19
CA ALA A 43 18.16 -1.02 -4.31
C ALA A 43 18.96 -2.31 -4.05
N ILE A 44 18.27 -3.41 -3.73
CA ILE A 44 18.89 -4.71 -3.51
C ILE A 44 19.60 -5.20 -4.77
N PHE A 45 18.96 -5.08 -5.93
CA PHE A 45 19.54 -5.48 -7.22
C PHE A 45 20.79 -4.67 -7.57
N LEU A 46 20.76 -3.36 -7.38
CA LEU A 46 21.90 -2.47 -7.62
C LEU A 46 23.07 -2.75 -6.65
N LEU A 47 22.77 -3.03 -5.39
CA LEU A 47 23.77 -3.46 -4.41
C LEU A 47 24.42 -4.78 -4.81
N LEU A 48 23.61 -5.76 -5.24
CA LEU A 48 24.12 -7.05 -5.72
C LEU A 48 25.02 -6.89 -6.95
N LEU A 49 24.63 -6.06 -7.93
CA LEU A 49 25.47 -5.76 -9.09
C LEU A 49 26.78 -5.09 -8.69
N THR A 50 26.73 -4.14 -7.75
CA THR A 50 27.92 -3.42 -7.27
C THR A 50 28.87 -4.37 -6.55
N ILE A 51 28.35 -5.22 -5.66
CA ILE A 51 29.14 -6.25 -4.95
C ILE A 51 29.73 -7.25 -5.94
N THR A 52 28.94 -7.72 -6.92
CA THR A 52 29.40 -8.69 -7.92
C THR A 52 30.50 -8.10 -8.79
N ALA A 53 30.38 -6.84 -9.21
CA ALA A 53 31.44 -6.13 -9.93
C ALA A 53 32.70 -6.02 -9.06
N TYR A 54 32.56 -5.61 -7.80
CA TYR A 54 33.69 -5.45 -6.88
C TYR A 54 34.42 -6.77 -6.62
N VAL A 55 33.68 -7.87 -6.43
CA VAL A 55 34.21 -9.22 -6.26
C VAL A 55 34.89 -9.72 -7.53
N GLY A 56 34.28 -9.47 -8.71
CA GLY A 56 34.89 -9.82 -10.00
C GLY A 56 36.22 -9.10 -10.24
N PHE A 57 36.30 -7.82 -9.88
CA PHE A 57 37.55 -7.05 -9.94
C PHE A 57 38.57 -7.46 -8.87
N PHE A 58 38.13 -7.98 -7.72
CA PHE A 58 39.05 -8.51 -6.71
C PHE A 58 39.68 -9.86 -7.12
N LEU A 59 38.91 -10.69 -7.83
CA LEU A 59 39.38 -11.99 -8.37
C LEU A 59 40.22 -11.83 -9.64
N SER A 60 39.94 -10.80 -10.45
CA SER A 60 40.78 -10.41 -11.58
C SER A 60 42.07 -9.76 -11.06
N ASN A 61 43.22 -10.41 -11.28
CA ASN A 61 44.53 -9.96 -10.78
C ASN A 61 45.10 -8.72 -11.52
N ASP A 62 44.24 -7.90 -12.15
CA ASP A 62 44.59 -6.67 -12.85
C ASP A 62 44.77 -5.50 -11.86
N ARG A 63 45.98 -5.45 -11.27
CA ARG A 63 46.39 -4.41 -10.30
C ARG A 63 46.25 -2.98 -10.84
N THR A 64 46.35 -2.79 -12.16
CA THR A 64 46.24 -1.47 -12.81
C THR A 64 44.81 -0.94 -12.80
N HIS A 65 43.81 -1.82 -13.00
CA HIS A 65 42.39 -1.44 -12.98
C HIS A 65 41.85 -1.27 -11.55
N TRP A 66 42.42 -2.00 -10.58
CA TRP A 66 42.07 -1.89 -9.16
C TRP A 66 42.26 -0.48 -8.58
N TYR A 67 43.40 0.16 -8.90
CA TYR A 67 43.71 1.51 -8.40
C TYR A 67 42.78 2.58 -8.99
N GLU A 68 42.39 2.42 -10.25
CA GLU A 68 41.46 3.32 -10.92
C GLU A 68 40.01 3.17 -10.43
N TRP A 69 39.58 1.97 -10.06
CA TRP A 69 38.24 1.70 -9.53
C TRP A 69 38.08 2.05 -8.04
N THR A 70 39.14 1.89 -7.25
CA THR A 70 39.14 2.23 -5.82
C THR A 70 39.43 3.71 -5.54
N ARG A 71 39.59 4.54 -6.58
CA ARG A 71 39.69 5.99 -6.40
C ARG A 71 38.50 6.50 -5.60
N PRO A 72 38.73 7.22 -4.49
CA PRO A 72 37.67 7.59 -3.54
C PRO A 72 36.54 8.37 -4.22
N GLY A 73 36.84 9.23 -5.21
CA GLY A 73 35.83 9.96 -5.97
C GLY A 73 34.91 9.07 -6.83
N ARG A 74 35.43 7.99 -7.44
CA ARG A 74 34.61 7.04 -8.22
C ARG A 74 33.75 6.18 -7.30
N VAL A 75 34.31 5.71 -6.18
CA VAL A 75 33.55 4.93 -5.18
C VAL A 75 32.41 5.78 -4.60
N LEU A 76 32.68 7.04 -4.23
CA LEU A 76 31.65 7.97 -3.79
C LEU A 76 30.59 8.22 -4.87
N GLY A 77 31.01 8.35 -6.14
CA GLY A 77 30.10 8.49 -7.27
C GLY A 77 29.19 7.27 -7.46
N ILE A 78 29.74 6.05 -7.40
CA ILE A 78 28.98 4.80 -7.51
C ILE A 78 28.02 4.65 -6.33
N LEU A 79 28.48 4.87 -5.10
CA LEU A 79 27.62 4.82 -3.91
C LEU A 79 26.49 5.86 -3.99
N THR A 80 26.81 7.08 -4.44
CA THR A 80 25.81 8.13 -4.65
C THR A 80 24.81 7.71 -5.70
N LEU A 81 25.24 7.16 -6.84
CA LEU A 81 24.35 6.72 -7.91
C LEU A 81 23.45 5.55 -7.47
N VAL A 82 24.02 4.57 -6.76
CA VAL A 82 23.29 3.42 -6.21
C VAL A 82 22.27 3.85 -5.15
N ALA A 83 22.59 4.87 -4.34
CA ALA A 83 21.65 5.42 -3.36
C ALA A 83 20.60 6.34 -4.00
N LEU A 84 20.97 7.13 -5.00
CA LEU A 84 20.10 8.10 -5.66
C LEU A 84 19.04 7.41 -6.53
N THR A 85 19.41 6.33 -7.23
CA THR A 85 18.51 5.59 -8.13
C THR A 85 17.21 5.12 -7.45
N PRO A 86 17.23 4.39 -6.31
CA PRO A 86 16.01 3.97 -5.63
C PRO A 86 15.23 5.13 -5.03
N VAL A 87 15.91 6.22 -4.63
CA VAL A 87 15.24 7.45 -4.15
C VAL A 87 14.43 8.10 -5.27
N VAL A 88 15.04 8.26 -6.45
CA VAL A 88 14.36 8.80 -7.64
C VAL A 88 13.22 7.88 -8.08
N LEU A 89 13.44 6.55 -8.10
CA LEU A 89 12.39 5.57 -8.41
C LEU A 89 11.21 5.65 -7.45
N TYR A 90 11.48 5.76 -6.14
CA TYR A 90 10.45 5.94 -5.14
C TYR A 90 9.65 7.22 -5.39
N HIS A 91 10.32 8.35 -5.60
CA HIS A 91 9.64 9.63 -5.85
C HIS A 91 8.85 9.63 -7.16
N THR A 92 9.41 9.08 -8.24
CA THR A 92 8.73 9.00 -9.53
C THR A 92 7.50 8.11 -9.44
N LEU A 93 7.61 6.90 -8.88
CA LEU A 93 6.46 6.01 -8.71
C LEU A 93 5.43 6.56 -7.73
N ARG A 94 5.89 7.23 -6.66
CA ARG A 94 5.02 7.92 -5.73
C ARG A 94 4.21 9.01 -6.44
N LEU A 95 4.85 9.88 -7.22
CA LEU A 95 4.17 10.91 -8.01
C LEU A 95 3.25 10.30 -9.08
N TRP A 96 3.66 9.19 -9.67
CA TRP A 96 2.86 8.49 -10.68
C TRP A 96 1.59 7.85 -10.08
N LEU A 97 1.69 7.34 -8.85
CA LEU A 97 0.55 6.75 -8.11
C LEU A 97 -0.29 7.79 -7.35
N GLU A 98 0.30 8.89 -6.88
CA GLU A 98 -0.44 10.06 -6.41
C GLU A 98 -1.17 10.77 -7.58
N GLY A 99 -0.78 10.47 -8.83
CA GLY A 99 -1.54 10.82 -10.02
C GLY A 99 -2.90 10.11 -10.13
N ASP A 100 -3.09 8.99 -9.41
CA ASP A 100 -4.40 8.39 -9.10
C ASP A 100 -5.01 9.04 -7.85
N ALA A 101 -4.93 10.37 -7.74
CA ALA A 101 -5.88 11.09 -6.90
C ALA A 101 -7.26 10.70 -7.42
N SER A 102 -8.05 10.01 -6.60
CA SER A 102 -9.40 9.55 -6.94
C SER A 102 -10.09 10.63 -7.75
N ARG A 103 -10.64 10.24 -8.90
CA ARG A 103 -11.28 11.14 -9.86
C ARG A 103 -12.28 12.10 -9.21
N PHE A 104 -12.78 11.73 -8.04
CA PHE A 104 -13.68 12.50 -7.21
C PHE A 104 -13.19 12.51 -5.74
N PRO A 105 -12.22 13.36 -5.37
CA PRO A 105 -11.66 13.38 -4.01
C PRO A 105 -12.68 13.78 -2.95
N GLU A 106 -13.76 14.44 -3.36
CA GLU A 106 -14.89 14.82 -2.52
C GLU A 106 -15.72 13.60 -2.09
N ILE A 107 -15.85 12.61 -2.99
CA ILE A 107 -16.52 11.34 -2.72
C ILE A 107 -15.68 10.53 -1.73
N ASP A 108 -14.37 10.44 -1.94
CA ASP A 108 -13.45 9.74 -1.03
C ASP A 108 -13.51 10.31 0.39
N ARG A 109 -13.50 11.64 0.52
CA ARG A 109 -13.62 12.31 1.82
C ARG A 109 -14.96 12.03 2.48
N ALA A 110 -16.07 12.12 1.73
CA ALA A 110 -17.39 11.82 2.25
C ALA A 110 -17.54 10.34 2.64
N TRP A 111 -16.92 9.44 1.89
CA TRP A 111 -16.86 8.02 2.20
C TRP A 111 -16.10 7.75 3.50
N GLN A 112 -14.89 8.30 3.64
CA GLN A 112 -14.09 8.12 4.86
C GLN A 112 -14.79 8.65 6.11
N GLU A 113 -15.43 9.82 6.01
CA GLU A 113 -16.20 10.39 7.12
C GLU A 113 -17.44 9.55 7.46
N GLY A 114 -18.14 9.04 6.46
CA GLY A 114 -19.28 8.16 6.67
C GLY A 114 -18.89 6.83 7.33
N ILE A 115 -17.79 6.21 6.89
CA ILE A 115 -17.25 4.99 7.53
C ILE A 115 -16.86 5.26 8.98
N ALA A 116 -16.14 6.35 9.26
CA ALA A 116 -15.77 6.71 10.62
C ALA A 116 -17.00 6.93 11.53
N THR A 117 -18.08 7.47 10.96
CA THR A 117 -19.35 7.68 11.66
C THR A 117 -20.07 6.36 11.93
N LEU A 118 -20.05 5.42 10.99
CA LEU A 118 -20.64 4.09 11.19
C LEU A 118 -19.87 3.31 12.26
N GLU A 119 -18.54 3.36 12.21
CA GLU A 119 -17.67 2.75 13.22
C GLU A 119 -17.90 3.35 14.61
N SER A 120 -18.12 4.66 14.73
CA SER A 120 -18.42 5.28 16.03
C SER A 120 -19.76 4.83 16.63
N HIS A 121 -20.68 4.34 15.79
CA HIS A 121 -21.96 3.75 16.20
C HIS A 121 -21.89 2.22 16.32
N GLY A 122 -20.70 1.61 16.16
CA GLY A 122 -20.50 0.17 16.27
C GLY A 122 -21.00 -0.64 15.08
N ILE A 123 -21.22 0.00 13.93
CA ILE A 123 -21.72 -0.63 12.71
C ILE A 123 -20.56 -0.88 11.76
N ASP A 124 -20.21 -2.14 11.50
CA ASP A 124 -19.24 -2.51 10.46
C ASP A 124 -19.97 -2.77 9.12
N VAL A 125 -19.64 -1.98 8.11
CA VAL A 125 -20.22 -2.09 6.75
C VAL A 125 -19.95 -3.45 6.10
N ARG A 126 -19.01 -4.25 6.61
CA ARG A 126 -18.73 -5.61 6.14
C ARG A 126 -19.70 -6.65 6.67
N GLU A 127 -20.36 -6.36 7.79
CA GLU A 127 -21.28 -7.27 8.46
C GLU A 127 -22.73 -7.03 8.04
N TYR A 128 -23.04 -5.84 7.55
CA TYR A 128 -24.37 -5.42 7.11
C TYR A 128 -24.45 -5.24 5.58
N PRO A 129 -25.60 -5.54 4.96
CA PRO A 129 -25.79 -5.27 3.54
C PRO A 129 -25.78 -3.76 3.26
N LEU A 130 -25.03 -3.36 2.22
CA LEU A 130 -24.91 -1.97 1.76
C LEU A 130 -25.81 -1.75 0.53
N PHE A 131 -26.74 -0.80 0.64
CA PHE A 131 -27.65 -0.41 -0.42
C PHE A 131 -27.31 0.98 -0.96
N LEU A 132 -27.13 1.11 -2.27
CA LEU A 132 -26.85 2.37 -2.93
C LEU A 132 -28.16 2.97 -3.49
N ILE A 133 -28.45 4.21 -3.13
CA ILE A 133 -29.66 4.95 -3.54
C ILE A 133 -29.24 6.18 -4.34
N LEU A 134 -29.71 6.25 -5.57
CA LEU A 134 -29.41 7.31 -6.55
C LEU A 134 -30.68 8.11 -6.88
N GLY A 135 -30.50 9.36 -7.33
CA GLY A 135 -31.61 10.24 -7.74
C GLY A 135 -32.09 11.32 -6.75
N PRO A 136 -31.72 11.36 -5.45
CA PRO A 136 -31.99 12.54 -4.64
C PRO A 136 -31.18 13.73 -5.14
N SER A 137 -31.84 14.86 -5.39
CA SER A 137 -31.16 16.08 -5.82
C SER A 137 -30.50 16.85 -4.67
N ASP A 138 -30.96 16.65 -3.42
CA ASP A 138 -30.52 17.44 -2.27
C ASP A 138 -30.71 16.68 -0.94
N GLU A 139 -30.04 17.14 0.11
CA GLU A 139 -30.04 16.62 1.48
C GLU A 139 -31.47 16.39 2.01
N ARG A 140 -32.33 17.39 1.82
CA ARG A 140 -33.72 17.39 2.26
C ARG A 140 -34.56 16.32 1.58
N MET A 141 -34.18 15.87 0.38
CA MET A 141 -34.88 14.81 -0.31
C MET A 141 -34.47 13.45 0.25
N CYS A 142 -33.20 13.26 0.59
CA CYS A 142 -32.72 12.06 1.29
C CYS A 142 -33.45 11.88 2.63
N ASP A 143 -33.54 12.93 3.45
CA ASP A 143 -34.20 12.87 4.75
C ASP A 143 -35.70 12.58 4.63
N ARG A 144 -36.37 13.13 3.62
CA ARG A 144 -37.79 12.85 3.36
C ARG A 144 -38.02 11.43 2.86
N LEU A 145 -37.16 10.93 1.97
CA LEU A 145 -37.24 9.56 1.47
C LEU A 145 -37.02 8.56 2.61
N MET A 146 -36.00 8.78 3.45
CA MET A 146 -35.74 7.91 4.58
C MET A 146 -36.82 8.04 5.66
N GLY A 147 -37.32 9.25 5.93
CA GLY A 147 -38.44 9.45 6.84
C GLY A 147 -39.74 8.75 6.38
N ALA A 148 -39.93 8.59 5.07
CA ALA A 148 -41.10 7.89 4.52
C ALA A 148 -41.00 6.36 4.61
N THR A 149 -39.82 5.77 4.83
CA THR A 149 -39.69 4.31 5.02
C THR A 149 -40.16 3.85 6.39
N GLY A 150 -40.20 4.77 7.37
CA GLY A 150 -40.56 4.48 8.76
C GLY A 150 -39.50 3.68 9.52
N TYR A 151 -38.27 3.61 9.02
CA TYR A 151 -37.17 2.92 9.69
C TYR A 151 -36.54 3.79 10.77
N GLU A 152 -36.22 3.19 11.92
CA GLU A 152 -35.52 3.86 13.02
C GLU A 152 -34.01 3.77 12.80
N CYS A 153 -33.47 4.69 12.00
CA CYS A 153 -32.05 4.66 11.69
C CYS A 153 -31.19 5.10 12.89
N THR A 154 -30.22 4.28 13.26
CA THR A 154 -29.17 4.60 14.24
C THR A 154 -28.24 5.69 13.71
N VAL A 155 -27.90 5.65 12.42
CA VAL A 155 -27.20 6.74 11.72
C VAL A 155 -28.17 7.40 10.76
N ASN A 156 -28.33 8.72 10.85
CA ASN A 156 -29.36 9.44 10.09
C ASN A 156 -28.78 10.66 9.35
N GLY A 157 -28.36 10.43 8.11
CA GLY A 157 -27.94 11.50 7.21
C GLY A 157 -26.56 12.09 7.56
N GLU A 158 -25.63 11.25 7.99
CA GLU A 158 -24.26 11.69 8.28
C GLU A 158 -23.29 11.29 7.17
N PRO A 159 -22.26 12.09 6.83
CA PRO A 159 -21.95 13.43 7.36
C PRO A 159 -22.95 14.52 6.92
N ARG A 160 -23.16 15.55 7.78
CA ARG A 160 -24.04 16.69 7.50
C ARG A 160 -23.36 17.75 6.62
N GLY A 161 -24.17 18.49 5.86
CA GLY A 161 -23.71 19.53 4.93
C GLY A 161 -23.74 19.07 3.47
N ALA A 162 -23.32 19.94 2.55
CA ALA A 162 -23.33 19.70 1.09
C ALA A 162 -22.27 18.67 0.67
N ARG A 163 -22.38 17.44 1.18
CA ARG A 163 -21.53 16.29 0.88
C ARG A 163 -22.22 15.43 -0.18
N PRO A 164 -21.46 14.88 -1.14
CA PRO A 164 -22.03 14.06 -2.20
C PRO A 164 -22.64 12.73 -1.71
N LEU A 165 -22.16 12.22 -0.57
CA LEU A 165 -22.58 10.94 0.01
C LEU A 165 -23.17 11.16 1.40
N ARG A 166 -24.28 10.48 1.68
CA ARG A 166 -24.90 10.44 3.02
C ARG A 166 -25.23 9.02 3.42
N PHE A 167 -24.93 8.67 4.66
CA PHE A 167 -25.13 7.36 5.22
C PHE A 167 -26.35 7.37 6.15
N TYR A 168 -27.19 6.36 5.98
CA TYR A 168 -28.25 6.00 6.90
C TYR A 168 -28.05 4.54 7.28
N ALA A 169 -28.18 4.19 8.54
CA ALA A 169 -28.01 2.81 8.96
C ALA A 169 -29.10 2.41 9.94
N ASP A 170 -29.63 1.21 9.74
CA ASP A 170 -30.64 0.56 10.56
C ASP A 170 -30.18 -0.90 10.84
N GLU A 171 -30.87 -1.61 11.72
CA GLU A 171 -30.61 -3.03 12.04
C GLU A 171 -30.63 -3.94 10.79
N ARG A 172 -31.33 -3.50 9.73
CA ARG A 172 -31.49 -4.21 8.46
C ARG A 172 -30.33 -4.01 7.48
N GLY A 173 -29.57 -2.94 7.61
CA GLY A 173 -28.52 -2.59 6.65
C GLY A 173 -28.12 -1.12 6.62
N VAL A 174 -27.11 -0.84 5.80
CA VAL A 174 -26.59 0.52 5.55
C VAL A 174 -27.10 1.01 4.20
N TYR A 175 -27.70 2.19 4.18
CA TYR A 175 -28.24 2.87 3.01
C TYR A 175 -27.39 4.10 2.68
N LEU A 176 -26.77 4.09 1.51
CA LEU A 176 -25.93 5.17 1.00
C LEU A 176 -26.69 5.98 -0.04
N PHE A 177 -26.98 7.23 0.27
CA PHE A 177 -27.61 8.17 -0.65
C PHE A 177 -26.55 9.02 -1.35
N CYS A 178 -26.64 9.07 -2.68
CA CYS A 178 -25.84 9.95 -3.52
C CYS A 178 -26.66 11.20 -3.89
N ALA A 179 -26.45 12.30 -3.18
CA ALA A 179 -27.20 13.54 -3.41
C ALA A 179 -26.52 14.39 -4.49
N GLY A 180 -27.24 14.74 -5.56
CA GLY A 180 -26.73 15.59 -6.64
C GLY A 180 -25.64 14.93 -7.51
N LEU A 181 -25.49 13.61 -7.40
CA LEU A 181 -24.54 12.81 -8.18
C LEU A 181 -25.30 11.94 -9.19
N GLY A 182 -25.62 12.52 -10.35
CA GLY A 182 -26.15 11.77 -11.49
C GLY A 182 -26.84 12.65 -12.52
N CYS A 183 -27.21 12.07 -13.66
CA CYS A 183 -28.09 12.74 -14.63
C CYS A 183 -29.57 12.72 -14.20
N LEU A 184 -29.88 12.03 -13.10
CA LEU A 184 -31.22 11.85 -12.55
C LEU A 184 -31.48 12.70 -11.30
N GLY A 185 -30.47 13.44 -10.82
CA GLY A 185 -30.53 14.27 -9.62
C GLY A 185 -29.20 14.92 -9.34
#